data_AF-A0A3B5KYY4-F1
#
_entry.id   AF-A0A3B5KYY4-F1
#
_cell.length_a   1.000
_cell.length_b   1.000
_cell.length_c   1.000
_cell.angle_alpha   90.00
_cell.angle_beta   90.00
_cell.angle_gamma   90.00
#
_symmetry.space_group_name_H-M   'P 1'
#
loop_
_entity.id
_entity.type
_entity.pdbx_description
1 polymer ?
#
loop_
_entity_poly.entity_id
_entity_poly.type
_entity_poly.pdbx_seq_one_letter_code
_entity_poly.pdbx_strand_id
1 'polypeptide(L)'
;MGIDKPDVRFVIHHTMSKSVENYYQESGRAGRDDLPADCIVYFGFADIFRISTMVVMENAGYQKLLQMVAYCQNVDRCRRSLMAVHFDEVWDNERCNQMCDTCCYTSVDITQHARQVVLIVEQAGSMNEKVTPLKLVETWMGRGPAKLRKMIQTTALSRLQAESVIVSLLLQGYLREDYSFTPYTTYFYMKLGRKAPLLKEKTHTINMNMWPAGDGPSVVSVYK
;
A
#
# COMPACT_ATOMS: atom_id res chain seq x y z
N MET A 1 14.57 -18.54 12.61
CA MET A 1 15.67 -19.04 13.46
C MET A 1 16.96 -19.15 12.65
N GLY A 2 18.12 -18.92 13.28
CA GLY A 2 19.40 -19.53 12.89
C GLY A 2 20.39 -18.79 11.96
N ILE A 3 20.17 -17.53 11.57
CA ILE A 3 21.21 -16.77 10.85
C ILE A 3 21.91 -15.86 11.85
N ASP A 4 23.21 -16.08 12.04
CA ASP A 4 24.09 -15.28 12.88
C ASP A 4 25.38 -14.90 12.16
N LYS A 5 25.25 -14.52 10.88
CA LYS A 5 26.35 -13.93 10.12
C LYS A 5 26.42 -12.44 10.47
N PRO A 6 27.52 -11.95 11.07
CA PRO A 6 27.59 -10.57 11.55
C PRO A 6 27.68 -9.55 10.40
N ASP A 7 28.33 -9.94 9.31
CA ASP A 7 28.77 -9.08 8.21
C ASP A 7 27.81 -9.05 7.00
N VAL A 8 26.50 -9.16 7.25
CA VAL A 8 25.48 -9.03 6.20
C VAL A 8 25.28 -7.55 5.85
N ARG A 9 25.69 -7.15 4.64
CA ARG A 9 25.67 -5.76 4.18
C ARG A 9 24.36 -5.29 3.57
N PHE A 10 23.53 -6.21 3.10
CA PHE A 10 22.22 -5.86 2.60
C PHE A 10 21.21 -6.97 2.83
N VAL A 11 19.96 -6.56 3.03
CA VAL A 11 18.78 -7.43 3.00
C VAL A 11 17.80 -6.81 2.01
N ILE A 12 17.46 -7.56 0.97
CA ILE A 12 16.53 -7.12 -0.07
C ILE A 12 15.26 -7.98 0.02
N HIS A 13 14.14 -7.32 0.29
CA HIS A 13 12.81 -7.89 0.21
C HIS A 13 12.27 -7.70 -1.21
N HIS A 14 12.26 -8.77 -1.99
CA HIS A 14 11.63 -8.78 -3.32
C HIS A 14 10.12 -8.51 -3.26
N THR A 15 9.50 -8.84 -2.13
CA THR A 15 8.09 -8.60 -1.84
C THR A 15 8.01 -8.14 -0.39
N MET A 16 7.11 -7.20 -0.08
CA MET A 16 6.86 -6.77 1.30
C MET A 16 6.48 -7.94 2.21
N SER A 17 6.84 -7.85 3.49
CA SER A 17 6.50 -8.87 4.48
C SER A 17 5.00 -8.85 4.83
N LYS A 18 4.51 -9.90 5.51
CA LYS A 18 3.11 -9.98 5.96
C LYS A 18 2.73 -8.94 7.01
N SER A 19 3.72 -8.43 7.74
CA SER A 19 3.56 -7.47 8.82
C SER A 19 4.84 -6.70 9.07
N VAL A 20 4.73 -5.60 9.82
CA VAL A 20 5.87 -4.76 10.24
C VAL A 20 6.84 -5.54 11.13
N GLU A 21 6.33 -6.42 12.01
CA GLU A 21 7.17 -7.23 12.89
C GLU A 21 8.02 -8.24 12.12
N ASN A 22 7.43 -8.88 11.09
CA ASN A 22 8.18 -9.79 10.22
C ASN A 22 9.26 -9.04 9.46
N TYR A 23 8.92 -7.86 8.91
CA TYR A 23 9.90 -7.02 8.23
C TYR A 23 11.04 -6.61 9.15
N TYR A 24 10.74 -6.18 10.39
CA TYR A 24 11.75 -5.84 11.39
C TYR A 24 12.68 -7.02 11.73
N GLN A 25 12.11 -8.21 11.95
CA GLN A 25 12.91 -9.41 12.24
C GLN A 25 13.78 -9.86 11.05
N GLU A 26 13.27 -9.73 9.83
CA GLU A 26 13.96 -10.12 8.60
C GLU A 26 15.09 -9.13 8.25
N SER A 27 14.79 -7.84 8.26
CA SER A 27 15.75 -6.77 7.99
C SER A 27 16.82 -6.63 9.08
N GLY A 28 16.48 -6.92 10.34
CA GLY A 28 17.42 -6.93 11.48
C GLY A 28 18.53 -7.99 11.40
N ARG A 29 18.58 -8.78 10.31
CA ARG A 29 19.70 -9.68 10.00
C ARG A 29 20.87 -8.95 9.33
N ALA A 30 20.65 -7.73 8.81
CA ALA A 30 21.69 -6.87 8.28
C ALA A 30 22.47 -6.16 9.42
N GLY A 31 23.76 -5.93 9.22
CA GLY A 31 24.59 -5.09 10.10
C GLY A 31 24.57 -5.52 11.56
N ARG A 32 25.04 -6.74 11.85
CA ARG A 32 25.19 -7.26 13.23
C ARG A 32 26.58 -7.03 13.82
N ASP A 33 27.51 -6.61 12.97
CA ASP A 33 28.82 -6.05 13.29
C ASP A 33 28.78 -4.53 13.55
N ASP A 34 27.58 -3.94 13.64
CA ASP A 34 27.33 -2.50 13.82
C ASP A 34 27.92 -1.61 12.71
N LEU A 35 28.33 -2.21 11.59
CA LEU A 35 28.74 -1.49 10.39
C LEU A 35 27.55 -1.21 9.47
N PRO A 36 27.62 -0.14 8.65
CA PRO A 36 26.53 0.24 7.76
C PRO A 36 26.01 -0.92 6.92
N ALA A 37 24.68 -1.00 6.82
CA ALA A 37 24.00 -1.99 6.01
C ALA A 37 22.67 -1.49 5.45
N ASP A 38 22.27 -2.03 4.30
CA ASP A 38 21.08 -1.58 3.56
C ASP A 38 19.92 -2.56 3.70
N CYS A 39 18.74 -2.05 4.06
CA CYS A 39 17.51 -2.81 4.10
C CYS A 39 16.53 -2.24 3.07
N ILE A 40 16.30 -2.98 1.99
CA ILE A 40 15.56 -2.50 0.81
C ILE A 40 14.32 -3.35 0.61
N VAL A 41 13.15 -2.73 0.42
CA VAL A 41 11.89 -3.41 0.09
C VAL A 41 11.38 -2.96 -1.26
N TYR A 42 11.12 -3.91 -2.16
CA TYR A 42 10.35 -3.68 -3.37
C TYR A 42 8.86 -3.77 -3.07
N PHE A 43 8.13 -2.70 -3.38
CA PHE A 43 6.69 -2.62 -3.18
C PHE A 43 5.94 -2.82 -4.51
N GLY A 44 5.16 -3.89 -4.59
CA GLY A 44 4.28 -4.17 -5.71
C GLY A 44 2.80 -4.03 -5.33
N PHE A 45 2.01 -3.31 -6.14
CA PHE A 45 0.56 -3.18 -5.92
C PHE A 45 -0.15 -4.54 -5.85
N ALA A 46 0.22 -5.48 -6.71
CA ALA A 46 -0.36 -6.82 -6.73
C ALA A 46 0.01 -7.66 -5.50
N ASP A 47 1.13 -7.37 -4.84
CA ASP A 47 1.59 -8.13 -3.68
C ASP A 47 0.69 -7.94 -2.46
N ILE A 48 0.04 -6.78 -2.34
CA ILE A 48 -0.96 -6.52 -1.30
C ILE A 48 -2.00 -7.63 -1.29
N PHE A 49 -2.63 -7.83 -2.43
CA PHE A 49 -3.74 -8.77 -2.55
C PHE A 49 -3.28 -10.22 -2.53
N ARG A 50 -2.09 -10.51 -3.07
CA ARG A 50 -1.49 -11.85 -2.98
C ARG A 50 -1.26 -12.23 -1.52
N ILE A 51 -0.63 -11.37 -0.73
CA ILE A 51 -0.38 -11.62 0.69
C ILE A 51 -1.69 -11.63 1.48
N SER A 52 -2.62 -10.74 1.14
CA SER A 52 -3.96 -10.66 1.73
C SER A 52 -4.69 -12.00 1.71
N THR A 53 -4.64 -12.71 0.57
CA THR A 53 -5.22 -14.07 0.47
C THR A 53 -4.52 -15.11 1.35
N MET A 54 -3.22 -14.95 1.62
CA MET A 54 -2.46 -15.87 2.47
C MET A 54 -2.75 -15.67 3.96
N VAL A 55 -3.10 -14.44 4.36
CA VAL A 55 -3.35 -14.08 5.77
C VAL A 55 -4.83 -14.03 6.12
N VAL A 56 -5.73 -14.38 5.19
CA VAL A 56 -7.19 -14.30 5.37
C VAL A 56 -7.71 -15.17 6.52
N MET A 57 -7.03 -16.27 6.82
CA MET A 57 -7.36 -17.19 7.91
C MET A 57 -6.62 -16.86 9.21
N GLU A 58 -5.66 -15.92 9.18
CA GLU A 58 -4.89 -15.52 10.35
C GLU A 58 -5.67 -14.46 11.16
N ASN A 59 -5.74 -14.63 12.49
CA ASN A 59 -6.33 -13.62 13.36
C ASN A 59 -5.56 -12.30 13.24
N ALA A 60 -6.28 -11.21 12.92
CA ALA A 60 -5.72 -9.89 12.65
C ALA A 60 -4.65 -9.84 11.52
N GLY A 61 -4.49 -10.89 10.71
CA GLY A 61 -3.48 -10.94 9.65
C GLY A 61 -3.66 -9.84 8.61
N TYR A 62 -4.92 -9.59 8.21
CA TYR A 62 -5.25 -8.49 7.31
C TYR A 62 -4.93 -7.11 7.90
N GLN A 63 -5.16 -6.89 9.20
CA GLN A 63 -4.83 -5.61 9.85
C GLN A 63 -3.33 -5.36 9.87
N LYS A 64 -2.54 -6.40 10.19
CA LYS A 64 -1.07 -6.35 10.17
C LYS A 64 -0.51 -6.10 8.77
N LEU A 65 -1.13 -6.71 7.76
CA LEU A 65 -0.78 -6.44 6.36
C LEU A 65 -1.03 -4.98 6.00
N LEU A 66 -2.19 -4.42 6.34
CA LEU A 66 -2.47 -3.00 6.06
C LEU A 66 -1.49 -2.05 6.77
N GLN A 67 -1.01 -2.39 7.97
CA GLN A 67 0.06 -1.63 8.63
C GLN A 67 1.36 -1.68 7.82
N MET A 68 1.75 -2.84 7.28
CA MET A 68 2.92 -2.96 6.40
C MET A 68 2.74 -2.18 5.09
N VAL A 69 1.54 -2.20 4.51
CA VAL A 69 1.22 -1.42 3.31
C VAL A 69 1.32 0.09 3.60
N ALA A 70 0.80 0.53 4.75
CA ALA A 70 0.90 1.92 5.19
C ALA A 70 2.36 2.33 5.45
N TYR A 71 3.17 1.42 6.01
CA TYR A 71 4.60 1.62 6.15
C TYR A 71 5.27 1.87 4.80
N CYS A 72 5.01 1.04 3.78
CA CYS A 72 5.59 1.20 2.44
C CYS A 72 5.10 2.47 1.71
N GLN A 73 3.83 2.82 1.86
CA GLN A 73 3.23 4.01 1.23
C GLN A 73 3.58 5.32 1.93
N ASN A 74 4.19 5.27 3.12
CA ASN A 74 4.56 6.49 3.82
C ASN A 74 5.66 7.25 3.06
N VAL A 75 5.52 8.57 2.96
CA VAL A 75 6.40 9.46 2.20
C VAL A 75 6.89 10.66 3.02
N ASP A 76 6.30 10.89 4.19
CA ASP A 76 6.37 12.14 4.95
C ASP A 76 6.92 11.96 6.38
N ARG A 77 7.06 10.72 6.85
CA ARG A 77 7.59 10.41 8.17
C ARG A 77 8.84 9.55 8.06
N CYS A 78 9.75 9.78 8.99
CA CYS A 78 10.94 8.94 9.16
C CYS A 78 10.54 7.46 9.33
N ARG A 79 11.17 6.56 8.58
CA ARG A 79 10.93 5.11 8.64
C ARG A 79 11.12 4.54 10.04
N ARG A 80 12.12 5.00 10.79
CA ARG A 80 12.36 4.59 12.19
C ARG A 80 11.28 5.09 13.14
N SER A 81 10.74 6.29 12.91
CA SER A 81 9.60 6.80 13.70
C SER A 81 8.35 5.96 13.51
N LEU A 82 8.06 5.52 12.28
CA LEU A 82 6.95 4.61 12.02
C LEU A 82 7.12 3.27 12.74
N MET A 83 8.34 2.74 12.73
CA MET A 83 8.68 1.50 13.43
C MET A 83 8.51 1.66 14.94
N ALA A 84 9.01 2.75 15.53
CA ALA A 84 8.89 3.04 16.95
C ALA A 84 7.42 3.18 17.38
N VAL A 85 6.60 3.90 16.62
CA VAL A 85 5.15 3.99 16.88
C VAL A 85 4.48 2.61 16.85
N HIS A 86 4.92 1.72 15.96
CA HIS A 86 4.38 0.36 15.87
C HIS A 86 4.71 -0.49 17.10
N PHE A 87 5.88 -0.28 17.72
CA PHE A 87 6.31 -0.98 18.93
C PHE A 87 6.03 -0.21 20.23
N ASP A 88 5.21 0.85 20.18
CA ASP A 88 4.90 1.73 21.30
C ASP A 88 6.15 2.33 21.99
N GLU A 89 7.20 2.59 21.20
CA GLU A 89 8.45 3.20 21.64
C GLU A 89 8.46 4.72 21.38
N VAL A 90 9.11 5.46 22.28
CA VAL A 90 9.31 6.90 22.12
C VAL A 90 10.52 7.15 21.21
N TRP A 91 10.30 7.78 20.07
CA TRP A 91 11.36 8.08 19.09
C TRP A 91 11.44 9.56 18.77
N ASP A 92 12.67 10.07 18.79
CA ASP A 92 13.01 11.41 18.35
C ASP A 92 13.52 11.36 16.90
N ASN A 93 12.87 12.11 16.01
CA ASN A 93 13.18 12.13 14.59
C ASN A 93 14.62 12.58 14.31
N GLU A 94 15.21 13.41 15.17
CA GLU A 94 16.59 13.88 15.03
C GLU A 94 17.60 12.72 15.09
N ARG A 95 17.28 11.63 15.80
CA ARG A 95 18.13 10.44 15.94
C ARG A 95 18.24 9.59 14.67
N CYS A 96 17.49 9.90 13.62
CA CYS A 96 17.57 9.17 12.36
C CYS A 96 18.88 9.45 11.61
N ASN A 97 19.49 10.63 11.78
CA ASN A 97 20.73 11.02 11.09
C ASN A 97 20.71 10.83 9.56
N GLN A 98 19.57 11.10 8.91
CA GLN A 98 19.37 10.90 7.45
C GLN A 98 19.56 9.46 6.96
N MET A 99 19.38 8.47 7.84
CA MET A 99 19.55 7.04 7.52
C MET A 99 18.27 6.37 6.98
N CYS A 100 17.40 7.12 6.29
CA CYS A 100 16.26 6.53 5.57
C CYS A 100 15.94 7.33 4.30
N ASP A 101 15.23 6.68 3.38
CA ASP A 101 14.78 7.20 2.09
C ASP A 101 13.84 8.43 2.15
N THR A 102 13.25 8.75 3.31
CA THR A 102 12.23 9.80 3.40
C THR A 102 12.81 11.21 3.27
N CYS A 103 12.90 11.73 2.04
CA CYS A 103 13.13 13.13 1.71
C CYS A 103 12.38 13.49 0.41
N CYS A 104 11.50 14.49 0.48
CA CYS A 104 10.66 15.02 -0.61
C CYS A 104 9.33 14.27 -0.85
N TYR A 105 8.22 14.97 -0.56
CA TYR A 105 6.86 14.56 -0.91
C TYR A 105 6.03 15.78 -1.30
N THR A 106 4.91 15.55 -1.98
CA THR A 106 3.91 16.58 -2.25
C THR A 106 2.54 16.11 -1.78
N SER A 107 1.80 16.98 -1.09
CA SER A 107 0.42 16.69 -0.72
C SER A 107 -0.51 17.02 -1.88
N VAL A 108 -1.33 16.06 -2.28
CA VAL A 108 -2.26 16.18 -3.41
C VAL A 108 -3.67 15.91 -2.92
N ASP A 109 -4.61 16.78 -3.29
CA ASP A 109 -6.04 16.53 -3.11
C ASP A 109 -6.49 15.43 -4.10
N ILE A 110 -6.88 14.29 -3.57
CA ILE A 110 -7.33 13.13 -4.35
C ILE A 110 -8.85 12.96 -4.31
N THR A 111 -9.61 13.95 -3.83
CA THR A 111 -11.08 13.85 -3.65
C THR A 111 -11.79 13.51 -4.96
N GLN A 112 -11.42 14.17 -6.07
CA GLN A 112 -12.03 13.89 -7.37
C GLN A 112 -11.66 12.48 -7.88
N HIS A 113 -10.40 12.08 -7.71
CA HIS A 113 -9.93 10.74 -8.05
C HIS A 113 -10.65 9.66 -7.24
N ALA A 114 -10.84 9.90 -5.94
CA ALA A 114 -11.58 9.02 -5.05
C ALA A 114 -13.03 8.82 -5.48
N ARG A 115 -13.73 9.93 -5.82
CA ARG A 115 -15.09 9.88 -6.34
C ARG A 115 -15.16 9.08 -7.64
N GLN A 116 -14.23 9.32 -8.56
CA GLN A 116 -14.15 8.56 -9.82
C GLN A 116 -14.01 7.06 -9.55
N VAL A 117 -13.02 6.65 -8.75
CA VAL A 117 -12.78 5.23 -8.42
C VAL A 117 -13.99 4.58 -7.74
N VAL A 118 -14.63 5.26 -6.79
CA VAL A 118 -15.85 4.77 -6.12
C VAL A 118 -17.00 4.59 -7.11
N LEU A 119 -17.19 5.50 -8.06
CA LEU A 119 -18.20 5.38 -9.10
C LEU A 119 -17.97 4.14 -9.98
N ILE A 120 -16.72 3.80 -10.31
CA ILE A 120 -16.40 2.58 -11.07
C ILE A 120 -16.88 1.33 -10.32
N VAL A 121 -16.57 1.25 -9.02
CA VAL A 121 -16.92 0.11 -8.19
C VAL A 121 -18.44 0.04 -7.95
N GLU A 122 -19.10 1.18 -7.77
CA GLU A 122 -20.56 1.28 -7.64
C GLU A 122 -21.28 0.82 -8.93
N GLN A 123 -20.80 1.28 -10.09
CA GLN A 123 -21.33 0.87 -11.39
C GLN A 123 -21.12 -0.63 -11.66
N ALA A 124 -19.94 -1.17 -11.35
CA ALA A 124 -19.71 -2.60 -11.49
C ALA A 124 -20.65 -3.42 -10.56
N GLY A 125 -20.88 -2.93 -9.35
CA GLY A 125 -21.85 -3.50 -8.41
C GLY A 125 -23.29 -3.51 -8.95
N SER A 126 -23.75 -2.42 -9.57
CA SER A 126 -25.11 -2.35 -10.16
C SER A 126 -25.28 -3.26 -11.36
N MET A 127 -24.19 -3.58 -12.06
CA MET A 127 -24.15 -4.53 -13.17
C MET A 127 -23.91 -5.99 -12.71
N ASN A 128 -23.87 -6.24 -11.39
CA ASN A 128 -23.54 -7.53 -10.78
C ASN A 128 -22.19 -8.10 -11.26
N GLU A 129 -21.23 -7.23 -11.55
CA GLU A 129 -19.90 -7.57 -12.03
C GLU A 129 -18.85 -7.37 -10.94
N LYS A 130 -18.07 -8.42 -10.67
CA LYS A 130 -16.95 -8.35 -9.73
C LYS A 130 -15.72 -7.74 -10.40
N VAL A 131 -15.02 -6.86 -9.68
CA VAL A 131 -13.84 -6.14 -10.18
C VAL A 131 -12.63 -6.49 -9.33
N THR A 132 -11.56 -6.97 -9.97
CA THR A 132 -10.27 -7.18 -9.31
C THR A 132 -9.51 -5.86 -9.23
N PRO A 133 -8.59 -5.67 -8.27
CA PRO A 133 -7.79 -4.45 -8.15
C PRO A 133 -7.08 -4.04 -9.44
N LEU A 134 -6.47 -5.00 -10.15
CA LEU A 134 -5.81 -4.74 -11.43
C LEU A 134 -6.82 -4.26 -12.49
N LYS A 135 -7.98 -4.92 -12.57
CA LYS A 135 -9.06 -4.51 -13.48
C LYS A 135 -9.61 -3.13 -13.13
N LEU A 136 -9.63 -2.75 -11.85
CA LEU A 136 -10.03 -1.42 -11.39
C LEU A 136 -9.05 -0.34 -11.89
N VAL A 137 -7.74 -0.56 -11.72
CA VAL A 137 -6.68 0.32 -12.26
C VAL A 137 -6.83 0.46 -13.78
N GLU A 138 -6.93 -0.67 -14.49
CA GLU A 138 -7.04 -0.68 -15.95
C GLU A 138 -8.28 0.07 -16.43
N THR A 139 -9.43 -0.17 -15.79
CA THR A 139 -10.69 0.50 -16.13
C THR A 139 -10.59 2.01 -15.92
N TRP A 140 -9.98 2.45 -14.81
CA TRP A 140 -9.80 3.88 -14.53
C TRP A 140 -8.82 4.56 -15.49
N MET A 141 -7.81 3.83 -15.96
CA MET A 141 -6.90 4.25 -17.03
C MET A 141 -7.51 4.14 -18.44
N GLY A 142 -8.80 3.81 -18.57
CA GLY A 142 -9.49 3.71 -19.86
C GLY A 142 -9.22 2.43 -20.66
N ARG A 143 -8.57 1.43 -20.06
CA ARG A 143 -8.32 0.10 -20.63
C ARG A 143 -9.37 -0.91 -20.16
N GLY A 144 -9.36 -2.11 -20.73
CA GLY A 144 -10.29 -3.17 -20.35
C GLY A 144 -11.70 -3.05 -20.95
N PRO A 145 -12.70 -3.75 -20.36
CA PRO A 145 -13.97 -3.99 -21.00
C PRO A 145 -14.81 -2.71 -21.16
N ALA A 146 -15.25 -2.42 -22.39
CA ALA A 146 -15.97 -1.19 -22.75
C ALA A 146 -17.23 -0.93 -21.91
N LYS A 147 -17.89 -1.99 -21.44
CA LYS A 147 -19.11 -1.92 -20.61
C LYS A 147 -18.91 -1.15 -19.30
N LEU A 148 -17.72 -1.24 -18.70
CA LEU A 148 -17.42 -0.51 -17.47
C LEU A 148 -16.97 0.93 -17.77
N ARG A 149 -16.50 1.25 -18.98
CA ARG A 149 -15.90 2.55 -19.33
C ARG A 149 -16.89 3.65 -19.73
N LYS A 150 -18.14 3.31 -20.08
CA LYS A 150 -19.07 4.24 -20.75
C LYS A 150 -19.37 5.55 -20.01
N MET A 151 -19.22 5.61 -18.69
CA MET A 151 -19.56 6.79 -17.87
C MET A 151 -18.37 7.32 -17.04
N ILE A 152 -17.15 6.83 -17.29
CA ILE A 152 -15.99 7.13 -16.45
C ILE A 152 -15.09 8.16 -17.13
N GLN A 153 -14.74 9.22 -16.39
CA GLN A 153 -13.65 10.11 -16.76
C GLN A 153 -12.31 9.40 -16.53
N THR A 154 -11.53 9.19 -17.59
CA THR A 154 -10.22 8.54 -17.52
C THR A 154 -9.21 9.41 -16.79
N THR A 155 -8.37 8.78 -15.97
CA THR A 155 -7.31 9.49 -15.25
C THR A 155 -6.16 9.90 -16.18
N ALA A 156 -5.54 11.04 -15.88
CA ALA A 156 -4.29 11.48 -16.50
C ALA A 156 -3.04 11.01 -15.71
N LEU A 157 -3.25 10.36 -14.56
CA LEU A 157 -2.18 9.88 -13.69
C LEU A 157 -1.40 8.72 -14.33
N SER A 158 -0.12 8.59 -13.94
CA SER A 158 0.66 7.39 -14.28
C SER A 158 0.08 6.15 -13.61
N ARG A 159 0.44 4.95 -14.11
CA ARG A 159 -0.03 3.69 -13.50
C ARG A 159 0.33 3.59 -12.02
N LEU A 160 1.56 3.95 -11.66
CA LEU A 160 2.03 3.91 -10.27
C LEU A 160 1.24 4.87 -9.37
N GLN A 161 0.95 6.09 -9.86
CA GLN A 161 0.13 7.06 -9.13
C GLN A 161 -1.31 6.56 -8.98
N ALA A 162 -1.90 5.96 -10.02
CA ALA A 162 -3.24 5.40 -9.95
C ALA A 162 -3.33 4.23 -8.95
N GLU A 163 -2.33 3.35 -8.94
CA GLU A 163 -2.18 2.28 -7.95
C GLU A 163 -2.07 2.86 -6.53
N SER A 164 -1.21 3.85 -6.30
CA SER A 164 -1.07 4.54 -5.01
C SER A 164 -2.38 5.17 -4.51
N VAL A 165 -3.17 5.81 -5.38
CA VAL A 165 -4.49 6.34 -5.00
C VAL A 165 -5.41 5.22 -4.53
N ILE A 166 -5.48 4.10 -5.25
CA ILE A 166 -6.33 2.96 -4.86
C ILE A 166 -5.87 2.37 -3.53
N VAL A 167 -4.56 2.25 -3.30
CA VAL A 167 -4.00 1.78 -2.02
C VAL A 167 -4.38 2.74 -0.88
N SER A 168 -4.29 4.05 -1.10
CA SER A 168 -4.69 5.04 -0.10
C SER A 168 -6.18 4.94 0.24
N LEU A 169 -7.05 4.74 -0.75
CA LEU A 169 -8.48 4.53 -0.52
C LEU A 169 -8.79 3.23 0.23
N LEU A 170 -8.00 2.17 0.00
CA LEU A 170 -8.07 0.93 0.75
C LEU A 170 -7.66 1.13 2.21
N LEU A 171 -6.50 1.76 2.46
CA LEU A 171 -5.98 2.05 3.79
C LEU A 171 -6.93 2.94 4.61
N GLN A 172 -7.54 3.94 3.98
CA GLN A 172 -8.46 4.85 4.66
C GLN A 172 -9.87 4.25 4.86
N GLY A 173 -10.20 3.13 4.21
CA GLY A 173 -11.47 2.41 4.37
C GLY A 173 -12.61 2.88 3.46
N TYR A 174 -12.30 3.59 2.37
CA TYR A 174 -13.27 3.88 1.29
C TYR A 174 -13.47 2.67 0.38
N LEU A 175 -12.45 1.83 0.26
CA LEU A 175 -12.51 0.54 -0.41
C LEU A 175 -12.27 -0.58 0.59
N ARG A 176 -12.73 -1.78 0.27
CA ARG A 176 -12.44 -3.01 1.01
C ARG A 176 -12.29 -4.19 0.08
N GLU A 177 -11.57 -5.20 0.55
CA GLU A 177 -11.45 -6.48 -0.13
C GLU A 177 -12.66 -7.39 0.17
N ASP A 178 -13.05 -8.17 -0.83
CA ASP A 178 -14.10 -9.18 -0.78
C ASP A 178 -13.54 -10.49 -1.31
N TYR A 179 -13.48 -11.50 -0.43
CA TYR A 179 -12.91 -12.79 -0.76
C TYR A 179 -13.99 -13.75 -1.30
N SER A 180 -13.62 -14.52 -2.31
CA SER A 180 -14.44 -15.60 -2.85
C SER A 180 -13.63 -16.88 -2.81
N PHE A 181 -14.01 -17.77 -1.90
CA PHE A 181 -13.36 -19.06 -1.73
C PHE A 181 -13.87 -20.04 -2.79
N THR A 182 -12.95 -20.64 -3.53
CA THR A 182 -13.20 -21.77 -4.41
C THR A 182 -12.39 -22.97 -3.92
N PRO A 183 -12.67 -24.20 -4.38
CA PRO A 183 -11.99 -25.40 -3.88
C PRO A 183 -10.45 -25.35 -3.99
N TYR A 184 -9.90 -24.60 -4.94
CA TYR A 184 -8.47 -24.57 -5.24
C TYR A 184 -7.80 -23.21 -4.99
N THR A 185 -8.59 -22.14 -4.91
CA THR A 185 -8.02 -20.79 -4.79
C THR A 185 -8.98 -19.81 -4.14
N THR A 186 -8.41 -18.82 -3.47
CA THR A 186 -9.15 -17.70 -2.90
C THR A 186 -9.00 -16.52 -3.85
N TYR A 187 -10.10 -16.12 -4.50
CA TYR A 187 -10.14 -14.91 -5.29
C TYR A 187 -10.41 -13.70 -4.40
N PHE A 188 -9.90 -12.54 -4.82
CA PHE A 188 -10.12 -11.25 -4.16
C PHE A 188 -10.73 -10.25 -5.15
N TYR A 189 -11.68 -9.47 -4.66
CA TYR A 189 -12.37 -8.43 -5.41
C TYR A 189 -12.44 -7.14 -4.60
N MET A 190 -12.61 -6.01 -5.27
CA MET A 190 -12.80 -4.72 -4.64
C MET A 190 -14.28 -4.42 -4.46
N LYS A 191 -14.66 -3.99 -3.26
CA LYS A 191 -15.99 -3.47 -2.92
C LYS A 191 -15.89 -2.12 -2.23
N LEU A 192 -17.01 -1.42 -2.18
CA LEU A 192 -17.14 -0.20 -1.39
C LEU A 192 -16.94 -0.50 0.10
N GLY A 193 -16.07 0.30 0.72
CA GLY A 193 -15.79 0.31 2.15
C GLY A 193 -16.83 1.12 2.93
N ARG A 194 -16.67 1.16 4.26
CA ARG A 194 -17.61 1.82 5.17
C ARG A 194 -17.64 3.33 5.00
N LYS A 195 -16.51 3.93 4.58
CA LYS A 195 -16.39 5.39 4.38
C LYS A 195 -16.80 5.85 2.98
N ALA A 196 -17.10 4.93 2.05
CA ALA A 196 -17.51 5.29 0.69
C ALA A 196 -18.70 6.27 0.62
N PRO A 197 -19.74 6.18 1.47
CA PRO A 197 -20.85 7.13 1.44
C PRO A 197 -20.45 8.58 1.74
N LEU A 198 -19.38 8.81 2.53
CA LEU A 198 -18.91 10.16 2.88
C LEU A 198 -18.47 10.96 1.64
N LEU A 199 -18.00 10.27 0.59
CA LEU A 199 -17.60 10.91 -0.67
C LEU A 199 -18.78 11.50 -1.47
N LYS A 200 -20.02 11.14 -1.13
CA LYS A 200 -21.24 11.73 -1.71
C LYS A 200 -21.52 13.11 -1.13
N GLU A 201 -20.99 13.42 0.04
CA GLU A 201 -21.09 14.76 0.63
C GLU A 201 -20.12 15.71 -0.08
N LYS A 202 -20.59 16.93 -0.39
CA LYS A 202 -19.79 17.93 -1.12
C LYS A 202 -18.65 18.53 -0.28
N THR A 203 -18.79 18.49 1.04
CA THR A 203 -17.86 19.06 2.03
C THR A 203 -16.67 18.15 2.33
N HIS A 204 -16.79 16.86 2.03
CA HIS A 204 -15.77 15.88 2.37
C HIS A 204 -14.59 15.94 1.39
N THR A 205 -13.37 16.06 1.94
CA THR A 205 -12.11 16.14 1.19
C THR A 205 -11.14 15.06 1.64
N ILE A 206 -10.31 14.59 0.71
CA ILE A 206 -9.32 13.55 0.95
C ILE A 206 -7.99 14.00 0.37
N ASN A 207 -6.99 14.11 1.23
CA ASN A 207 -5.62 14.39 0.84
C ASN A 207 -4.77 13.12 0.95
N MET A 208 -3.79 13.02 0.06
CA MET A 208 -2.77 11.98 0.08
C MET A 208 -1.42 12.62 -0.20
N ASN A 209 -0.41 12.19 0.55
CA ASN A 209 0.97 12.53 0.24
C ASN A 209 1.49 11.55 -0.81
N MET A 210 2.07 12.07 -1.89
CA MET A 210 2.58 11.30 -3.02
C MET A 210 4.02 11.70 -3.32
N TRP A 211 4.78 10.78 -3.93
CA TRP A 211 6.06 11.13 -4.53
C TRP A 211 5.87 12.06 -5.74
N PRO A 212 6.79 13.02 -5.97
CA PRO A 212 6.82 13.80 -7.20
C PRO A 212 6.93 12.88 -8.44
N ALA A 213 6.44 13.35 -9.59
CA ALA A 213 6.45 12.56 -10.82
C ALA A 213 7.88 12.14 -11.21
N GLY A 214 8.18 10.84 -11.15
CA GLY A 214 9.46 10.27 -11.59
C GLY A 214 9.95 9.11 -10.72
N ASP A 215 9.79 9.22 -9.39
CA ASP A 215 10.29 8.26 -8.41
C ASP A 215 9.12 7.65 -7.64
N GLY A 216 8.50 6.59 -8.18
CA GLY A 216 7.44 5.88 -7.46
C GLY A 216 7.97 5.10 -6.25
N PRO A 217 7.09 4.59 -5.37
CA PRO A 217 7.46 3.87 -4.14
C PRO A 217 7.99 2.45 -4.43
N SER A 218 8.56 2.22 -5.61
CA SER A 218 9.03 0.91 -6.02
C SER A 218 10.14 0.39 -5.12
N VAL A 219 10.84 1.28 -4.41
CA VAL A 219 11.95 0.96 -3.52
C VAL A 219 11.78 1.72 -2.21
N VAL A 220 11.63 1.01 -1.11
CA VAL A 220 11.69 1.56 0.26
C VAL A 220 13.04 1.19 0.86
N SER A 221 13.81 2.16 1.32
CA SER A 221 15.17 1.91 1.83
C SER A 221 15.37 2.45 3.25
N VAL A 222 15.86 1.59 4.13
CA VAL A 222 16.33 1.95 5.47
C VAL A 222 17.81 1.59 5.54
N TYR A 223 18.63 2.57 5.86
CA TYR A 223 20.06 2.40 6.10
C TYR A 223 20.23 2.13 7.58
N LYS A 224 20.98 1.10 7.99
CA LYS A 224 21.26 0.80 9.40
C LYS A 224 22.62 1.34 9.80
#